data_AF-A0A061NJG5-F1
#
_entry.id   AF-A0A061NJG5-F1
#
_cell.length_a   1.000
_cell.length_b   1.000
_cell.length_c   1.000
_cell.angle_alpha   90.00
_cell.angle_beta   90.00
_cell.angle_gamma   90.00
#
_symmetry.space_group_name_H-M   'P 1'
#
loop_
_entity.id
_entity.type
_entity.pdbx_description
1 polymer ?
#
loop_
_entity_poly.entity_id
_entity_poly.type
_entity_poly.pdbx_seq_one_letter_code
_entity_poly.pdbx_strand_id
1 'polypeptide(L)'
;MKIPSFGSINQYYKQSQVKSTPASKGEAKQDRVEISQAAKEMQLGKVDPAREQRVQELQAKIDAGEYRVDERAVAKKFYDYWNEER
;
A
#
# COMPACT_ATOMS: atom_id res chain seq x y z
N MET A 1 -19.92 66.06 -36.35
CA MET A 1 -19.06 64.89 -36.07
C MET A 1 -17.90 65.36 -35.20
N LYS A 2 -17.59 64.66 -34.10
CA LYS A 2 -16.49 64.95 -33.16
C LYS A 2 -15.47 63.82 -33.25
N ILE A 3 -14.19 64.14 -33.33
CA ILE A 3 -13.07 63.18 -33.31
C ILE A 3 -12.44 63.21 -31.92
N PRO A 4 -12.26 62.08 -31.21
CA PRO A 4 -11.30 61.99 -30.13
C PRO A 4 -10.02 61.27 -30.57
N SER A 5 -8.90 61.85 -30.13
CA SER A 5 -7.51 61.45 -30.33
C SER A 5 -7.21 60.04 -29.81
N PHE A 6 -6.44 59.27 -30.60
CA PHE A 6 -5.85 57.99 -30.20
C PHE A 6 -4.84 58.19 -29.07
N GLY A 7 -5.24 57.90 -27.85
CA GLY A 7 -4.35 57.82 -26.70
C GLY A 7 -4.68 56.58 -25.88
N SER A 8 -3.89 55.51 -26.05
CA SER A 8 -3.61 54.45 -25.05
C SER A 8 -3.09 53.13 -25.65
N ILE A 9 -2.12 53.17 -26.58
CA ILE A 9 -1.47 51.93 -27.08
C ILE A 9 -0.50 51.32 -26.03
N ASN A 10 -0.25 51.99 -24.89
CA ASN A 10 0.78 51.59 -23.92
C ASN A 10 0.30 50.79 -22.70
N GLN A 11 -0.88 50.16 -22.73
CA GLN A 11 -1.29 49.27 -21.62
C GLN A 11 -1.01 47.79 -21.86
N TYR A 12 -0.92 47.36 -23.13
CA TYR A 12 -0.67 45.95 -23.46
C TYR A 12 0.77 45.50 -23.18
N TYR A 13 1.74 46.42 -23.26
CA TYR A 13 3.16 46.12 -23.04
C TYR A 13 3.57 45.95 -21.58
N LYS A 14 2.74 46.38 -20.60
CA LYS A 14 3.06 46.20 -19.17
C LYS A 14 2.58 44.87 -18.59
N GLN A 15 1.69 44.16 -19.29
CA GLN A 15 1.14 42.89 -18.80
C GLN A 15 2.06 41.69 -19.05
N SER A 16 3.04 41.82 -19.96
CA SER A 16 4.02 40.77 -20.27
C SER A 16 5.17 40.65 -19.26
N GLN A 17 5.28 41.57 -18.28
CA GLN A 17 6.27 41.49 -17.20
C GLN A 17 5.71 40.95 -15.87
N VAL A 18 4.51 40.35 -15.87
CA VAL A 18 3.96 39.73 -14.66
C VAL A 18 4.38 38.26 -14.61
N LYS A 19 5.43 38.03 -13.83
CA LYS A 19 5.72 36.80 -13.06
C LYS A 19 6.14 35.56 -13.87
N SER A 20 7.45 35.44 -14.08
CA SER A 20 8.12 34.15 -13.96
C SER A 20 8.17 33.75 -12.48
N THR A 21 7.04 33.32 -11.92
CA THR A 21 7.07 32.44 -10.75
C THR A 21 7.74 31.14 -11.18
N PRO A 22 8.86 30.71 -10.59
CA PRO A 22 9.31 29.35 -10.80
C PRO A 22 8.15 28.47 -10.38
N ALA A 23 7.61 27.68 -11.31
CA ALA A 23 6.68 26.63 -10.98
C ALA A 23 7.32 25.88 -9.81
N SER A 24 6.70 25.93 -8.64
CA SER A 24 7.02 24.96 -7.62
C SER A 24 6.86 23.64 -8.34
N LYS A 25 7.95 22.89 -8.47
CA LYS A 25 7.87 21.49 -8.80
C LYS A 25 7.13 20.90 -7.63
N GLY A 26 5.79 20.95 -7.69
CA GLY A 26 4.94 20.18 -6.82
C GLY A 26 5.44 18.78 -6.99
N GLU A 27 6.01 18.23 -5.92
CA GLU A 27 6.37 16.82 -5.86
C GLU A 27 5.14 16.08 -6.37
N ALA A 28 5.29 15.42 -7.53
CA ALA A 28 4.24 14.59 -8.06
C ALA A 28 3.84 13.68 -6.91
N LYS A 29 2.57 13.70 -6.49
CA LYS A 29 2.07 12.81 -5.45
C LYS A 29 2.47 11.39 -5.87
N GLN A 30 3.49 10.86 -5.22
CA GLN A 30 3.87 9.47 -5.43
C GLN A 30 2.83 8.64 -4.74
N ASP A 31 2.28 7.67 -5.45
CA ASP A 31 1.41 6.67 -4.84
C ASP A 31 2.21 5.92 -3.78
N ARG A 32 1.81 6.07 -2.51
CA ARG A 32 2.38 5.34 -1.38
C ARG A 32 1.34 4.35 -0.90
N VAL A 33 1.74 3.08 -0.80
CA VAL A 33 0.94 2.05 -0.14
C VAL A 33 1.34 2.03 1.32
N GLU A 34 0.51 2.59 2.19
CA GLU A 34 0.71 2.52 3.64
C GLU A 34 -0.14 1.39 4.23
N ILE A 35 0.46 0.58 5.10
CA ILE A 35 -0.29 -0.40 5.90
C ILE A 35 -1.14 0.38 6.90
N SER A 36 -2.46 0.15 6.87
CA SER A 36 -3.40 0.84 7.75
C SER A 36 -3.06 0.60 9.23
N GLN A 37 -3.34 1.60 10.07
CA GLN A 37 -3.10 1.49 11.51
C GLN A 37 -3.87 0.31 12.13
N ALA A 38 -5.12 0.09 11.69
CA ALA A 38 -5.93 -1.05 12.09
C ALA A 38 -5.29 -2.40 11.70
N ALA A 39 -4.72 -2.52 10.50
CA ALA A 39 -4.05 -3.76 10.09
C ALA A 39 -2.80 -4.05 10.93
N LYS A 40 -2.05 -3.01 11.34
CA LYS A 40 -0.92 -3.15 12.26
C LYS A 40 -1.38 -3.61 13.64
N GLU A 41 -2.48 -3.06 14.15
CA GLU A 41 -3.06 -3.46 15.43
C GLU A 41 -3.54 -4.91 15.41
N MET A 42 -4.13 -5.38 14.30
CA MET A 42 -4.51 -6.79 14.12
C MET A 42 -3.28 -7.71 14.03
N GLN A 43 -2.19 -7.27 13.39
CA GLN A 43 -0.95 -8.05 13.29
C GLN A 43 -0.25 -8.24 14.65
N LEU A 44 -0.42 -7.30 15.58
CA LEU A 44 0.16 -7.38 16.94
C LEU A 44 -0.49 -8.45 17.83
N GLY A 45 -1.41 -9.26 17.29
CA GLY A 45 -1.96 -10.43 17.96
C GLY A 45 -0.87 -11.37 18.46
N LYS A 46 -0.91 -11.68 19.76
CA LYS A 46 0.05 -12.58 20.41
C LYS A 46 0.02 -13.96 19.74
N VAL A 47 1.19 -14.57 19.60
CA VAL A 47 1.30 -15.97 19.18
C VAL A 47 0.55 -16.82 20.21
N ASP A 48 -0.34 -17.68 19.72
CA ASP A 48 -1.13 -18.58 20.58
C ASP A 48 -0.18 -19.59 21.26
N PRO A 49 -0.16 -19.71 22.61
CA PRO A 49 0.66 -20.71 23.30
C PRO A 49 0.33 -22.15 22.87
N ALA A 50 -0.88 -22.43 22.41
CA ALA A 50 -1.23 -23.74 21.83
C ALA A 50 -0.43 -24.03 20.55
N ARG A 51 -0.06 -23.00 19.78
CA ARG A 51 0.78 -23.15 18.59
C ARG A 51 2.20 -23.57 18.98
N GLU A 52 2.75 -22.98 20.02
CA GLU A 52 4.12 -23.30 20.49
C GLU A 52 4.23 -24.76 20.93
N GLN A 53 3.28 -25.24 21.72
CA GLN A 53 3.21 -26.64 22.17
C GLN A 53 3.13 -27.60 20.96
N ARG A 54 2.23 -27.30 20.02
CA ARG A 54 2.06 -28.12 18.81
C ARG A 54 3.34 -28.19 17.97
N VAL A 55 4.08 -27.10 17.84
CA VAL A 55 5.35 -27.07 17.11
C VAL A 55 6.40 -27.95 17.79
N GLN A 56 6.52 -27.88 19.12
CA GLN A 56 7.46 -28.70 19.88
C GLN A 56 7.15 -30.20 19.75
N GLU A 57 5.88 -30.59 19.83
CA GLU A 57 5.44 -31.98 19.62
C GLU A 57 5.78 -32.49 18.22
N LEU A 58 5.56 -31.66 17.19
CA LEU A 58 5.89 -32.01 15.81
C LEU A 58 7.40 -32.16 15.61
N GLN A 59 8.20 -31.26 16.20
CA GLN A 59 9.66 -31.35 16.13
C GLN A 59 10.16 -32.66 16.74
N ALA A 60 9.67 -33.03 17.93
CA ALA A 60 10.04 -34.27 18.58
C ALA A 60 9.72 -35.52 17.72
N LYS A 61 8.55 -35.53 17.05
CA LYS A 61 8.16 -36.62 16.13
C LYS A 61 9.05 -36.70 14.89
N ILE A 62 9.50 -35.56 14.38
CA ILE A 62 10.42 -35.49 13.24
C ILE A 62 11.79 -36.03 13.65
N ASP A 63 12.32 -35.58 14.78
CA ASP A 63 13.64 -36.01 15.29
C ASP A 63 13.66 -37.52 15.62
N ALA A 64 12.55 -38.07 16.10
CA ALA A 64 12.37 -39.50 16.33
C ALA A 64 12.19 -40.32 15.03
N GLY A 65 12.01 -39.68 13.88
CA GLY A 65 11.71 -40.35 12.60
C GLY A 65 10.29 -40.95 12.52
N GLU A 66 9.41 -40.57 13.45
CA GLU A 66 8.03 -41.07 13.52
C GLU A 66 7.04 -40.18 12.73
N TYR A 67 7.49 -39.00 12.29
CA TYR A 67 6.67 -38.12 11.48
C TYR A 67 6.48 -38.67 10.06
N ARG A 68 5.23 -38.98 9.71
CA ARG A 68 4.83 -39.36 8.36
C ARG A 68 3.98 -38.27 7.75
N VAL A 69 4.39 -37.81 6.57
CA VAL A 69 3.60 -36.88 5.78
C VAL A 69 2.37 -37.61 5.26
N ASP A 70 1.19 -37.01 5.46
CA ASP A 70 -0.06 -37.50 4.88
C ASP A 70 -0.40 -36.63 3.66
N GLU A 71 -0.21 -37.18 2.46
CA GLU A 71 -0.40 -36.45 1.21
C GLU A 71 -1.87 -36.04 1.00
N ARG A 72 -2.82 -36.84 1.51
CA ARG A 72 -4.24 -36.52 1.43
C ARG A 72 -4.60 -35.38 2.36
N ALA A 73 -4.06 -35.37 3.57
CA ALA A 73 -4.24 -34.27 4.51
C ALA A 73 -3.65 -32.97 3.95
N VAL A 74 -2.47 -33.04 3.32
CA VAL A 74 -1.85 -31.90 2.64
C VAL A 74 -2.77 -31.38 1.54
N ALA A 75 -3.16 -32.23 0.59
CA ALA A 75 -4.03 -31.84 -0.51
C ALA A 75 -5.37 -31.27 -0.02
N LYS A 76 -5.98 -31.87 1.02
CA LYS A 76 -7.19 -31.34 1.64
C LYS A 76 -6.97 -29.95 2.20
N LYS A 77 -5.87 -29.70 2.92
CA LYS A 77 -5.57 -28.37 3.48
C LYS A 77 -5.37 -27.31 2.41
N PHE A 78 -4.72 -27.66 1.31
CA PHE A 78 -4.64 -26.80 0.12
C PHE A 78 -6.01 -26.58 -0.53
N TYR A 79 -6.87 -27.58 -0.58
CA TYR A 79 -8.22 -27.39 -1.11
C TYR A 79 -9.04 -26.46 -0.20
N ASP A 80 -9.08 -26.77 1.09
CA ASP A 80 -9.88 -26.05 2.10
C ASP A 80 -9.50 -24.55 2.12
N TYR A 81 -8.21 -24.23 2.24
CA TYR A 81 -7.75 -22.83 2.37
C TYR A 81 -8.13 -21.95 1.18
N TRP A 82 -8.12 -22.50 -0.04
CA TRP A 82 -8.41 -21.72 -1.26
C TRP A 82 -9.88 -21.75 -1.67
N ASN A 83 -10.66 -22.73 -1.22
CA ASN A 83 -12.04 -22.94 -1.69
C ASN A 83 -13.11 -22.73 -0.62
N GLU A 84 -12.79 -22.77 0.68
CA GLU A 84 -13.77 -22.50 1.74
C GLU A 84 -14.00 -21.00 2.00
N GLU A 85 -13.13 -20.10 1.51
CA GLU A 85 -13.32 -18.64 1.61
C GLU A 85 -14.05 -18.00 0.40
N ARG A 86 -14.95 -18.73 -0.26
CA ARG A 86 -15.93 -18.15 -1.21
C ARG A 86 -17.35 -18.16 -0.66
#